data_AF-A0A9W9PK63-F1
#
_entry.id   AF-A0A9W9PK63-F1
#
_cell.length_a   1.000
_cell.length_b   1.000
_cell.length_c   1.000
_cell.angle_alpha   90.00
_cell.angle_beta   90.00
_cell.angle_gamma   90.00
#
_symmetry.space_group_name_H-M   'P 1'
#
loop_
_entity.id
_entity.type
_entity.pdbx_description
1 polymer ?
#
loop_
_entity_poly.entity_id
_entity_poly.type
_entity_poly.pdbx_seq_one_letter_code
_entity_poly.pdbx_strand_id
1 'polypeptide(L)'
;MAPDMAGTLPRSFWTHIVPQVLHQEPAVRHAALAMSALYEKYRGKREISNADKRYAIHHYNAALQQIALSKPENLDVVVIACMQFICIEFLRGNPSGAMVHYQYGKALLLTYNASAALLDIFRRLNFFIFFFSNFAGTAQTDYHCPPPSGPFETIDQAQEALGWLTYRTMKLAAGIIMNPKKVYNPEYAPAIFSQCEALNQDFEDWSKAVARLKRRHPLDVQMDAYKLLEARWLVCKIWARGNTSPDALKSEKEFRRIVEIACNVAGGRDKPEKSPFGFPALLYFVLMHSRTLELRLVALNIFKEKCLSESMLWDSEMIYQSAKKAIEEDHNIALDRELDRRMDGGGPVLDEKPGQIYAPTQSLCSWVLVVMDACADMRQPKKITN
;
A
#
# COMPACT_ATOMS: atom_id res chain seq x y z
N MET A 1 12.02 6.78 -13.58
CA MET A 1 11.70 5.44 -13.07
C MET A 1 12.40 5.17 -11.74
N ALA A 2 13.72 4.92 -11.70
CA ALA A 2 14.41 4.52 -10.45
C ALA A 2 14.24 5.47 -9.24
N PRO A 3 14.32 6.81 -9.37
CA PRO A 3 14.08 7.72 -8.23
C PRO A 3 12.61 7.75 -7.79
N ASP A 4 11.68 7.50 -8.72
CA ASP A 4 10.24 7.62 -8.51
C ASP A 4 9.63 6.39 -7.81
N MET A 5 10.22 5.21 -8.02
CA MET A 5 9.77 3.94 -7.42
C MET A 5 10.40 3.68 -6.03
N ALA A 6 11.21 4.61 -5.52
CA ALA A 6 12.06 4.43 -4.34
C ALA A 6 11.43 4.84 -2.99
N GLY A 7 10.09 4.84 -2.85
CA GLY A 7 9.45 5.46 -1.67
C GLY A 7 9.44 4.61 -0.39
N THR A 8 8.97 3.36 -0.45
CA THR A 8 9.18 2.42 0.67
C THR A 8 10.47 1.65 0.50
N LEU A 9 10.81 1.27 -0.73
CA LEU A 9 11.99 0.46 -1.02
C LEU A 9 13.27 1.26 -0.82
N PRO A 10 14.37 0.66 -0.32
CA PRO A 10 15.63 1.37 -0.14
C PRO A 10 16.06 2.07 -1.43
N ARG A 11 16.43 3.36 -1.37
CA ARG A 11 16.91 4.10 -2.57
C ARG A 11 18.08 3.37 -3.24
N SER A 12 18.95 2.74 -2.46
CA SER A 12 20.07 1.92 -2.92
C SER A 12 19.65 0.74 -3.81
N PHE A 13 18.46 0.15 -3.60
CA PHE A 13 17.95 -0.93 -4.44
C PHE A 13 17.78 -0.48 -5.89
N TRP A 14 17.07 0.63 -6.12
CA TRP A 14 16.80 1.12 -7.47
C TRP A 14 17.98 1.85 -8.12
N THR A 15 18.88 2.43 -7.32
CA THR A 15 20.00 3.25 -7.82
C THR A 15 21.33 2.51 -7.93
N HIS A 16 21.49 1.36 -7.26
CA HIS A 16 22.72 0.57 -7.28
C HIS A 16 22.45 -0.90 -7.62
N ILE A 17 21.58 -1.58 -6.87
CA ILE A 17 21.36 -3.04 -7.04
C ILE A 17 20.75 -3.37 -8.41
N VAL A 18 19.59 -2.79 -8.74
CA VAL A 18 18.92 -3.06 -10.03
C VAL A 18 19.79 -2.66 -11.24
N PRO A 19 20.49 -1.50 -11.26
CA PRO A 19 21.47 -1.18 -12.30
C PRO A 19 22.63 -2.17 -12.43
N GLN A 20 23.20 -2.66 -11.33
CA GLN A 20 24.27 -3.67 -11.39
C GLN A 20 23.77 -4.99 -11.99
N VAL A 21 22.61 -5.47 -11.52
CA VAL A 21 22.04 -6.75 -11.96
C VAL A 21 21.56 -6.68 -13.42
N LEU A 22 20.95 -5.58 -13.90
CA LEU A 22 20.53 -5.48 -15.30
C LEU A 22 21.70 -5.46 -16.30
N HIS A 23 22.90 -5.08 -15.86
CA HIS A 23 24.11 -5.16 -16.70
C HIS A 23 24.59 -6.61 -16.84
N GLN A 24 24.48 -7.43 -15.79
CA GLN A 24 24.95 -8.81 -15.78
C GLN A 24 23.90 -9.79 -16.31
N GLU A 25 22.61 -9.58 -16.00
CA GLU A 25 21.55 -10.56 -16.16
C GLU A 25 20.54 -10.18 -17.27
N PRO A 26 20.50 -10.92 -18.40
CA PRO A 26 19.58 -10.64 -19.50
C PRO A 26 18.11 -10.63 -19.07
N ALA A 27 17.71 -11.52 -18.16
CA ALA A 27 16.34 -11.60 -17.63
C ALA A 27 15.89 -10.28 -16.99
N VAL A 28 16.69 -9.76 -16.05
CA VAL A 28 16.42 -8.51 -15.32
C VAL A 28 16.49 -7.30 -16.26
N ARG A 29 17.34 -7.34 -17.28
CA ARG A 29 17.37 -6.32 -18.35
C ARG A 29 16.09 -6.29 -19.16
N HIS A 30 15.60 -7.45 -19.60
CA HIS A 30 14.35 -7.54 -20.35
C HIS A 30 13.16 -7.06 -19.49
N ALA A 31 13.05 -7.48 -18.23
CA ALA A 31 12.00 -7.02 -17.33
C ALA A 31 12.11 -5.50 -17.04
N ALA A 32 13.32 -4.94 -16.88
CA ALA A 32 13.52 -3.49 -16.76
C ALA A 32 13.03 -2.71 -17.99
N LEU A 33 13.24 -3.23 -19.21
CA LEU A 33 12.76 -2.61 -20.46
C LEU A 33 11.23 -2.66 -20.56
N ALA A 34 10.61 -3.78 -20.22
CA ALA A 34 9.14 -3.91 -20.17
C ALA A 34 8.51 -2.92 -19.18
N MET A 35 9.08 -2.83 -17.98
CA MET A 35 8.66 -1.88 -16.95
C MET A 35 8.84 -0.43 -17.40
N SER A 36 9.96 -0.09 -18.04
CA SER A 36 10.26 1.27 -18.52
C SER A 36 9.26 1.73 -19.58
N ALA A 37 8.94 0.87 -20.56
CA ALA A 37 7.99 1.20 -21.64
C ALA A 37 6.57 1.49 -21.11
N LEU A 38 6.13 0.77 -20.07
CA LEU A 38 4.88 1.06 -19.38
C LEU A 38 4.98 2.33 -18.52
N TYR A 39 6.08 2.47 -17.77
CA TYR A 39 6.28 3.55 -16.81
C TYR A 39 6.41 4.93 -17.47
N GLU A 40 7.06 5.05 -18.64
CA GLU A 40 7.24 6.35 -19.31
C GLU A 40 5.91 6.95 -19.81
N LYS A 41 4.98 6.11 -20.30
CA LYS A 41 3.67 6.57 -20.76
C LYS A 41 2.72 6.82 -19.59
N TYR A 42 2.77 5.97 -18.56
CA TYR A 42 2.12 6.25 -17.27
C TYR A 42 2.59 7.61 -16.72
N ARG A 43 3.92 7.89 -16.74
CA ARG A 43 4.48 9.19 -16.31
C ARG A 43 3.94 10.37 -17.11
N GLY A 44 3.68 10.20 -18.40
CA GLY A 44 3.13 11.25 -19.25
C GLY A 44 1.61 11.46 -19.13
N LYS A 45 0.89 10.67 -18.32
CA LYS A 45 -0.59 10.55 -18.36
C LYS A 45 -1.13 10.31 -19.78
N ARG A 46 -0.41 9.54 -20.59
CA ARG A 46 -0.83 9.21 -21.97
C ARG A 46 -1.35 7.79 -22.02
N GLU A 47 -2.35 7.55 -22.85
CA GLU A 47 -2.75 6.17 -23.17
C GLU A 47 -1.54 5.38 -23.65
N ILE A 48 -1.35 4.20 -23.07
CA ILE A 48 -0.28 3.28 -23.47
C ILE A 48 -0.63 2.75 -24.86
N SER A 49 0.18 3.09 -25.86
CA SER A 49 -0.12 2.73 -27.25
C SER A 49 -0.08 1.21 -27.45
N ASN A 50 -0.75 0.72 -28.49
CA ASN A 50 -0.68 -0.69 -28.84
C ASN A 50 0.74 -1.15 -29.24
N ALA A 51 1.62 -0.22 -29.65
CA ALA A 51 3.04 -0.52 -29.86
C ALA A 51 3.78 -0.70 -28.53
N ASP A 52 3.59 0.21 -27.57
CA ASP A 52 4.20 0.14 -26.23
C ASP A 52 3.73 -1.12 -25.48
N LYS A 53 2.44 -1.47 -25.56
CA LYS A 53 1.87 -2.71 -25.00
C LYS A 53 2.55 -3.95 -25.59
N ARG A 54 2.74 -4.01 -26.90
CA ARG A 54 3.43 -5.13 -27.58
C ARG A 54 4.90 -5.20 -27.19
N TYR A 55 5.59 -4.06 -27.11
CA TYR A 55 6.99 -3.98 -26.68
C TYR A 55 7.16 -4.47 -25.24
N ALA A 56 6.31 -4.01 -24.32
CA ALA A 56 6.30 -4.45 -22.93
C ALA A 56 6.02 -5.96 -22.80
N ILE A 57 5.04 -6.50 -23.53
CA ILE A 57 4.73 -7.94 -23.53
C ILE A 57 5.89 -8.76 -24.13
N HIS A 58 6.51 -8.28 -25.22
CA HIS A 58 7.68 -8.94 -25.81
C HIS A 58 8.83 -9.04 -24.81
N HIS A 59 9.19 -7.93 -24.16
CA HIS A 59 10.26 -7.91 -23.17
C HIS A 59 9.90 -8.68 -21.89
N TYR A 60 8.65 -8.65 -21.43
CA TYR A 60 8.17 -9.47 -20.31
C TYR A 60 8.31 -10.98 -20.61
N ASN A 61 7.87 -11.43 -21.79
CA ASN A 61 7.98 -12.83 -22.20
C ASN A 61 9.45 -13.26 -22.40
N ALA A 62 10.28 -12.38 -22.97
CA ALA A 62 11.71 -12.63 -23.11
C ALA A 62 12.40 -12.78 -21.75
N ALA A 63 12.05 -11.97 -20.75
CA ALA A 63 12.57 -12.12 -19.38
C ALA A 63 12.20 -13.48 -18.77
N LEU A 64 10.94 -13.93 -18.91
CA LEU A 64 10.52 -15.25 -18.45
C LEU A 64 11.25 -16.40 -19.16
N GLN A 65 11.44 -16.29 -20.49
CA GLN A 65 12.21 -17.27 -21.26
C GLN A 65 13.67 -17.32 -20.81
N GLN A 66 14.32 -16.18 -20.57
CA GLN A 66 15.69 -16.13 -20.07
C GLN A 66 15.82 -16.83 -18.72
N ILE A 67 14.91 -16.60 -17.76
CA ILE A 67 14.92 -17.29 -16.45
C ILE A 67 14.74 -18.80 -16.62
N ALA A 68 13.77 -19.22 -17.45
CA ALA A 68 13.47 -20.63 -17.66
C ALA A 68 14.61 -21.40 -18.36
N LEU A 69 15.34 -20.74 -19.28
CA LEU A 69 16.43 -21.35 -20.06
C LEU A 69 17.77 -21.31 -19.33
N SER A 70 18.12 -20.17 -18.70
CA SER A 70 19.42 -20.00 -18.03
C SER A 70 19.52 -20.74 -16.70
N LYS A 71 18.39 -21.00 -16.03
CA LYS A 71 18.31 -21.60 -14.68
C LYS A 71 19.33 -20.96 -13.71
N PRO A 72 19.19 -19.66 -13.39
CA PRO A 72 20.22 -18.92 -12.67
C PRO A 72 20.66 -19.60 -11.38
N GLU A 73 21.95 -19.88 -11.23
CA GLU A 73 22.53 -20.40 -9.99
C GLU A 73 22.34 -19.40 -8.84
N ASN A 74 22.37 -18.10 -9.15
CA ASN A 74 22.05 -17.02 -8.22
C ASN A 74 20.54 -16.73 -8.19
N LEU A 75 19.85 -17.25 -7.17
CA LEU A 75 18.42 -17.07 -6.99
C LEU A 75 17.99 -15.61 -6.69
N ASP A 76 18.91 -14.75 -6.23
CA ASP A 76 18.63 -13.32 -6.05
C ASP A 76 18.21 -12.66 -7.38
N VAL A 77 18.73 -13.13 -8.52
CA VAL A 77 18.36 -12.67 -9.87
C VAL A 77 16.89 -12.95 -10.16
N VAL A 78 16.43 -14.16 -9.81
CA VAL A 78 15.04 -14.60 -10.01
C VAL A 78 14.11 -13.81 -9.09
N VAL A 79 14.51 -13.59 -7.83
CA VAL A 79 13.78 -12.79 -6.86
C VAL A 79 13.65 -11.32 -7.30
N ILE A 80 14.71 -10.71 -7.84
CA ILE A 80 14.68 -9.35 -8.42
C ILE A 80 13.77 -9.29 -9.65
N ALA A 81 13.81 -10.31 -10.53
CA ALA A 81 12.90 -10.39 -11.67
C ALA A 81 11.42 -10.51 -11.22
N CYS A 82 11.11 -11.31 -10.20
CA CYS A 82 9.77 -11.37 -9.60
C CYS A 82 9.32 -9.98 -9.10
N MET A 83 10.19 -9.19 -8.46
CA MET A 83 9.85 -7.81 -8.05
C MET A 83 9.50 -6.91 -9.25
N GLN A 84 10.27 -7.00 -10.34
CA GLN A 84 9.98 -6.23 -11.55
C GLN A 84 8.68 -6.70 -12.22
N PHE A 85 8.41 -8.00 -12.26
CA PHE A 85 7.13 -8.52 -12.77
C PHE A 85 5.93 -8.10 -11.92
N ILE A 86 6.04 -8.05 -10.59
CA ILE A 86 5.01 -7.46 -9.71
C ILE A 86 4.70 -6.02 -10.14
N CYS A 87 5.73 -5.21 -10.38
CA CYS A 87 5.57 -3.82 -10.83
C CYS A 87 4.94 -3.72 -12.24
N ILE A 88 5.34 -4.59 -13.18
CA ILE A 88 4.77 -4.66 -14.53
C ILE A 88 3.30 -5.05 -14.49
N GLU A 89 2.93 -6.07 -13.71
CA GLU A 89 1.54 -6.53 -13.61
C GLU A 89 0.65 -5.46 -12.96
N PHE A 90 1.16 -4.70 -11.97
CA PHE A 90 0.46 -3.53 -11.46
C PHE A 90 0.28 -2.42 -12.51
N LEU A 91 1.33 -2.06 -13.26
CA LEU A 91 1.25 -1.10 -14.37
C LEU A 91 0.32 -1.55 -15.51
N ARG A 92 -0.01 -2.84 -15.60
CA ARG A 92 -0.97 -3.43 -16.53
C ARG A 92 -2.39 -3.55 -15.96
N GLY A 93 -2.62 -3.17 -14.70
CA GLY A 93 -3.91 -3.34 -14.02
C GLY A 93 -4.24 -4.80 -13.67
N ASN A 94 -3.25 -5.68 -13.55
CA ASN A 94 -3.43 -7.11 -13.26
C ASN A 94 -2.92 -7.50 -11.85
N PRO A 95 -3.67 -7.19 -10.77
CA PRO A 95 -3.26 -7.56 -9.41
C PRO A 95 -3.14 -9.07 -9.21
N SER A 96 -3.92 -9.88 -9.95
CA SER A 96 -3.82 -11.35 -9.92
C SER A 96 -2.49 -11.85 -10.48
N GLY A 97 -1.98 -11.25 -11.56
CA GLY A 97 -0.64 -11.54 -12.09
C GLY A 97 0.46 -11.15 -11.10
N ALA A 98 0.33 -9.98 -10.47
CA ALA A 98 1.25 -9.53 -9.42
C ALA A 98 1.29 -10.52 -8.23
N MET A 99 0.15 -11.11 -7.86
CA MET A 99 0.09 -12.14 -6.82
C MET A 99 0.89 -13.40 -7.18
N VAL A 100 0.78 -13.87 -8.41
CA VAL A 100 1.51 -15.07 -8.87
C VAL A 100 3.01 -14.87 -8.72
N HIS A 101 3.55 -13.75 -9.20
CA HIS A 101 4.98 -13.40 -9.05
C HIS A 101 5.40 -13.20 -7.59
N TYR A 102 4.54 -12.62 -6.77
CA TYR A 102 4.80 -12.51 -5.32
C TYR A 102 4.91 -13.88 -4.66
N GLN A 103 3.99 -14.82 -4.91
CA GLN A 103 4.04 -16.15 -4.30
C GLN A 103 5.26 -16.96 -4.80
N TYR A 104 5.66 -16.82 -6.08
CA TYR A 104 6.90 -17.45 -6.57
C TYR A 104 8.16 -16.88 -5.94
N GLY A 105 8.34 -15.54 -5.93
CA GLY A 105 9.50 -14.92 -5.29
C GLY A 105 9.57 -15.18 -3.79
N LYS A 106 8.41 -15.19 -3.11
CA LYS A 106 8.24 -15.59 -1.71
C LYS A 106 8.63 -17.05 -1.47
N ALA A 107 8.20 -17.98 -2.32
CA ALA A 107 8.57 -19.40 -2.19
C ALA A 107 10.09 -19.57 -2.35
N LEU A 108 10.70 -18.90 -3.32
CA LEU A 108 12.15 -18.87 -3.49
C LEU A 108 12.85 -18.37 -2.22
N LEU A 109 12.46 -17.22 -1.67
CA LEU A 109 13.04 -16.64 -0.44
C LEU A 109 12.98 -17.54 0.81
N LEU A 110 12.14 -18.58 0.83
CA LEU A 110 12.11 -19.59 1.90
C LEU A 110 13.01 -20.81 1.62
N THR A 111 13.37 -21.04 0.36
CA THR A 111 14.17 -22.20 -0.07
C THR A 111 15.68 -21.96 -0.03
N TYR A 112 16.13 -20.71 0.07
CA TYR A 112 17.55 -20.37 0.16
C TYR A 112 17.80 -19.24 1.16
N ASN A 113 19.04 -19.11 1.63
CA ASN A 113 19.44 -18.08 2.58
C ASN A 113 19.60 -16.71 1.90
N ALA A 114 18.47 -16.10 1.55
CA ALA A 114 18.42 -14.83 0.83
C ALA A 114 19.01 -13.65 1.63
N SER A 115 19.55 -12.66 0.92
CA SER A 115 20.08 -11.47 1.57
C SER A 115 18.99 -10.69 2.33
N ALA A 116 19.34 -10.16 3.50
CA ALA A 116 18.42 -9.38 4.35
C ALA A 116 17.79 -8.20 3.60
N ALA A 117 18.51 -7.60 2.66
CA ALA A 117 18.02 -6.53 1.79
C ALA A 117 16.83 -6.98 0.92
N LEU A 118 16.89 -8.16 0.28
CA LEU A 118 15.80 -8.67 -0.55
C LEU A 118 14.59 -9.09 0.28
N LEU A 119 14.81 -9.66 1.47
CA LEU A 119 13.76 -9.96 2.44
C LEU A 119 13.01 -8.69 2.88
N ASP A 120 13.74 -7.60 3.16
CA ASP A 120 13.15 -6.32 3.52
C ASP A 120 12.37 -5.68 2.36
N ILE A 121 12.87 -5.78 1.12
CA ILE A 121 12.14 -5.32 -0.08
C ILE A 121 10.85 -6.12 -0.28
N PHE A 122 10.87 -7.46 -0.15
CA PHE A 122 9.66 -8.29 -0.24
C PHE A 122 8.66 -7.97 0.89
N ARG A 123 9.14 -7.76 2.12
CA ARG A 123 8.31 -7.33 3.26
C ARG A 123 7.65 -5.97 3.01
N ARG A 124 8.37 -5.03 2.40
CA ARG A 124 7.84 -3.71 2.02
C ARG A 124 6.85 -3.79 0.84
N LEU A 125 7.06 -4.69 -0.13
CA LEU A 125 6.10 -4.95 -1.21
C LEU A 125 4.82 -5.63 -0.70
N ASN A 126 4.94 -6.56 0.26
CA ASN A 126 3.81 -7.28 0.86
C ASN A 126 2.71 -6.30 1.35
N PHE A 127 3.10 -5.22 2.02
CA PHE A 127 2.16 -4.18 2.48
C PHE A 127 1.26 -3.65 1.35
N PHE A 128 1.82 -3.33 0.19
CA PHE A 128 1.04 -2.83 -0.96
C PHE A 128 0.14 -3.90 -1.56
N ILE A 129 0.67 -5.11 -1.73
CA ILE A 129 -0.05 -6.23 -2.33
C ILE A 129 -1.25 -6.62 -1.45
N PHE A 130 -1.10 -6.56 -0.13
CA PHE A 130 -2.21 -6.74 0.79
C PHE A 130 -3.24 -5.59 0.68
N PHE A 131 -2.79 -4.33 0.77
CA PHE A 131 -3.69 -3.17 0.86
C PHE A 131 -4.48 -2.89 -0.41
N PHE A 132 -3.87 -3.05 -1.59
CA PHE A 132 -4.49 -2.66 -2.86
C PHE A 132 -5.09 -3.82 -3.66
N SER A 133 -4.74 -5.06 -3.33
CA SER A 133 -5.21 -6.24 -4.07
C SER A 133 -6.08 -7.19 -3.24
N ASN A 134 -6.40 -6.85 -1.97
CA ASN A 134 -7.27 -7.63 -1.07
C ASN A 134 -6.86 -9.11 -0.87
N PHE A 135 -5.60 -9.46 -1.13
CA PHE A 135 -5.14 -10.85 -1.08
C PHE A 135 -4.62 -11.25 0.31
N ALA A 136 -5.53 -11.73 1.16
CA ALA A 136 -5.21 -12.30 2.48
C ALA A 136 -4.16 -13.44 2.44
N GLY A 137 -4.03 -14.16 1.31
CA GLY A 137 -3.04 -15.22 1.10
C GLY A 137 -1.57 -14.76 1.06
N THR A 138 -1.30 -13.45 1.11
CA THR A 138 0.08 -12.95 1.26
C THR A 138 0.66 -13.20 2.65
N ALA A 139 -0.18 -13.09 3.69
CA ALA A 139 0.25 -12.90 5.07
C ALA A 139 0.62 -14.20 5.83
N GLN A 140 0.71 -15.33 5.13
CA GLN A 140 0.90 -16.65 5.73
C GLN A 140 2.37 -17.06 5.99
N THR A 141 3.37 -16.25 5.61
CA THR A 141 4.78 -16.64 5.73
C THR A 141 5.54 -15.91 6.83
N ASP A 142 5.89 -16.66 7.84
CA ASP A 142 6.84 -16.23 8.85
C ASP A 142 8.24 -16.16 8.26
N TYR A 143 8.67 -14.94 8.00
CA TYR A 143 10.08 -14.64 7.80
C TYR A 143 10.85 -15.02 9.08
N HIS A 144 12.02 -15.64 8.95
CA HIS A 144 12.73 -16.27 10.09
C HIS A 144 13.66 -15.36 10.90
N CYS A 145 13.76 -14.07 10.59
CA CYS A 145 14.63 -13.14 11.31
C CYS A 145 13.87 -12.48 12.49
N PRO A 146 14.39 -12.44 13.72
CA PRO A 146 13.76 -11.69 14.80
C PRO A 146 13.77 -10.18 14.50
N PRO A 147 12.78 -9.39 14.96
CA PRO A 147 12.80 -7.95 14.77
C PRO A 147 14.00 -7.31 15.49
N PRO A 148 14.55 -6.18 14.97
CA PRO A 148 15.63 -5.45 15.63
C PRO A 148 15.29 -5.12 17.09
N SER A 149 15.93 -5.81 18.02
CA SER A 149 15.60 -5.80 19.44
C SER A 149 16.64 -5.01 20.23
N GLY A 150 16.40 -3.71 20.39
CA GLY A 150 17.32 -2.82 21.09
C GLY A 150 16.96 -1.34 20.92
N PRO A 151 17.77 -0.41 21.46
CA PRO A 151 17.67 0.99 21.09
C PRO A 151 18.13 1.19 19.65
N PHE A 152 17.25 1.69 18.77
CA PHE A 152 17.65 2.02 17.40
C PHE A 152 18.81 3.04 17.38
N GLU A 153 19.76 2.81 16.48
CA GLU A 153 20.90 3.67 16.14
C GLU A 153 20.66 4.41 14.82
N THR A 154 19.89 3.82 13.90
CA THR A 154 19.58 4.40 12.59
C THR A 154 18.08 4.40 12.29
N ILE A 155 17.64 5.24 11.35
CA ILE A 155 16.26 5.21 10.83
C ILE A 155 15.95 3.86 10.16
N ASP A 156 16.94 3.23 9.50
CA ASP A 156 16.72 1.97 8.79
C ASP A 156 16.35 0.81 9.75
N GLN A 157 17.00 0.73 10.92
CA GLN A 157 16.62 -0.21 11.98
C GLN A 157 15.17 0.05 12.46
N ALA A 158 14.77 1.31 12.60
CA ALA A 158 13.41 1.67 12.99
C ALA A 158 12.38 1.35 11.89
N GLN A 159 12.74 1.52 10.61
CA GLN A 159 11.92 1.12 9.46
C GLN A 159 11.75 -0.40 9.39
N GLU A 160 12.83 -1.16 9.55
CA GLU A 160 12.77 -2.63 9.55
C GLU A 160 11.89 -3.15 10.69
N ALA A 161 12.11 -2.65 11.92
CA ALA A 161 11.28 -3.01 13.06
C ALA A 161 9.80 -2.65 12.84
N LEU A 162 9.48 -1.52 12.18
CA LEU A 162 8.09 -1.21 11.83
C LEU A 162 7.55 -2.17 10.76
N GLY A 163 8.36 -2.56 9.78
CA GLY A 163 7.99 -3.57 8.77
C GLY A 163 7.61 -4.91 9.40
N TRP A 164 8.27 -5.31 10.48
CA TRP A 164 7.91 -6.49 11.27
C TRP A 164 6.55 -6.39 11.95
N LEU A 165 6.26 -5.26 12.59
CA LEU A 165 4.96 -5.02 13.22
C LEU A 165 3.83 -4.90 12.19
N THR A 166 4.14 -4.32 11.02
CA THR A 166 3.24 -4.27 9.86
C THR A 166 2.90 -5.68 9.39
N TYR A 167 3.90 -6.55 9.17
CA TYR A 167 3.68 -7.95 8.79
C TYR A 167 2.83 -8.71 9.82
N ARG A 168 3.11 -8.57 11.12
CA ARG A 168 2.30 -9.20 12.19
C ARG A 168 0.85 -8.70 12.20
N THR A 169 0.64 -7.40 11.98
CA THR A 169 -0.70 -6.81 11.83
C THR A 169 -1.45 -7.44 10.66
N MET A 170 -0.79 -7.59 9.51
CA MET A 170 -1.35 -8.19 8.31
C MET A 170 -1.67 -9.68 8.49
N LYS A 171 -0.80 -10.47 9.15
CA LYS A 171 -1.03 -11.89 9.45
C LYS A 171 -2.28 -12.08 10.32
N LEU A 172 -2.40 -11.26 11.35
CA LEU A 172 -3.54 -11.26 12.27
C LEU A 172 -4.84 -10.86 11.56
N ALA A 173 -4.83 -9.76 10.80
CA ALA A 173 -5.95 -9.31 9.99
C ALA A 173 -6.38 -10.35 8.95
N ALA A 174 -5.43 -10.98 8.24
CA ALA A 174 -5.71 -12.04 7.28
C ALA A 174 -6.39 -13.25 7.94
N GLY A 175 -5.90 -13.69 9.10
CA GLY A 175 -6.50 -14.80 9.85
C GLY A 175 -7.95 -14.53 10.28
N ILE A 176 -8.26 -13.27 10.60
CA ILE A 176 -9.62 -12.82 10.93
C ILE A 176 -10.48 -12.71 9.67
N ILE A 177 -9.99 -12.09 8.59
CA ILE A 177 -10.72 -11.97 7.30
C ILE A 177 -11.07 -13.35 6.73
N MET A 178 -10.14 -14.31 6.77
CA MET A 178 -10.37 -15.67 6.27
C MET A 178 -11.32 -16.49 7.14
N ASN A 179 -11.51 -16.15 8.42
CA ASN A 179 -12.46 -16.83 9.30
C ASN A 179 -12.96 -15.89 10.43
N PRO A 180 -13.90 -14.98 10.14
CA PRO A 180 -14.31 -13.94 11.09
C PRO A 180 -15.04 -14.49 12.31
N LYS A 181 -15.57 -15.72 12.23
CA LYS A 181 -16.21 -16.42 13.35
C LYS A 181 -15.22 -16.73 14.49
N LYS A 182 -13.90 -16.78 14.22
CA LYS A 182 -12.89 -17.01 15.28
C LYS A 182 -12.85 -15.90 16.34
N VAL A 183 -13.17 -14.66 15.99
CA VAL A 183 -13.20 -13.53 16.94
C VAL A 183 -14.28 -13.69 18.00
N TYR A 184 -15.37 -14.39 17.66
CA TYR A 184 -16.52 -14.63 18.53
C TYR A 184 -16.56 -16.04 19.14
N ASN A 185 -15.60 -16.91 18.80
CA ASN A 185 -15.53 -18.27 19.33
C ASN A 185 -14.73 -18.27 20.64
N PRO A 186 -15.30 -18.70 21.79
CA PRO A 186 -14.60 -18.75 23.08
C PRO A 186 -13.27 -19.53 23.10
N GLU A 187 -13.09 -20.50 22.22
CA GLU A 187 -11.86 -21.30 22.09
C GLU A 187 -10.71 -20.48 21.46
N TYR A 188 -11.01 -19.68 20.44
CA TYR A 188 -9.99 -18.96 19.64
C TYR A 188 -9.84 -17.49 20.03
N ALA A 189 -10.90 -16.87 20.53
CA ALA A 189 -10.93 -15.45 20.85
C ALA A 189 -9.81 -15.04 21.85
N PRO A 190 -9.57 -15.74 22.98
CA PRO A 190 -8.53 -15.35 23.93
C PRO A 190 -7.13 -15.26 23.32
N ALA A 191 -6.80 -16.18 22.40
CA ALA A 191 -5.52 -16.18 21.70
C ALA A 191 -5.40 -15.01 20.70
N ILE A 192 -6.50 -14.62 20.04
CA ILE A 192 -6.55 -13.46 19.14
C ILE A 192 -6.42 -12.15 19.93
N PHE A 193 -7.14 -12.01 21.05
CA PHE A 193 -7.03 -10.85 21.93
C PHE A 193 -5.62 -10.70 22.50
N SER A 194 -5.03 -11.78 23.01
CA SER A 194 -3.64 -11.77 23.52
C SER A 194 -2.61 -11.39 22.45
N GLN A 195 -2.78 -11.87 21.20
CA GLN A 195 -1.94 -11.44 20.07
C GLN A 195 -2.09 -9.95 19.74
N CYS A 196 -3.31 -9.41 19.81
CA CYS A 196 -3.56 -7.97 19.64
C CYS A 196 -2.92 -7.15 20.76
N GLU A 197 -3.00 -7.59 22.03
CA GLU A 197 -2.40 -6.89 23.17
C GLU A 197 -0.88 -6.86 23.07
N ALA A 198 -0.25 -8.01 22.80
CA ALA A 198 1.20 -8.09 22.59
C ALA A 198 1.65 -7.17 21.43
N LEU A 199 0.95 -7.20 20.29
CA LEU A 199 1.24 -6.34 19.15
C LEU A 199 1.06 -4.84 19.46
N ASN A 200 0.05 -4.49 20.27
CA ASN A 200 -0.12 -3.11 20.75
C ASN A 200 1.04 -2.67 21.65
N GLN A 201 1.48 -3.53 22.57
CA GLN A 201 2.63 -3.25 23.44
C GLN A 201 3.91 -3.03 22.62
N ASP A 202 4.17 -3.89 21.62
CA ASP A 202 5.29 -3.75 20.70
C ASP A 202 5.25 -2.43 19.92
N PHE A 203 4.07 -1.96 19.51
CA PHE A 203 3.89 -0.65 18.88
C PHE A 203 4.22 0.52 19.82
N GLU A 204 3.90 0.44 21.12
CA GLU A 204 4.29 1.47 22.08
C GLU A 204 5.79 1.45 22.36
N ASP A 205 6.41 0.28 22.46
CA ASP A 205 7.85 0.16 22.72
C ASP A 205 8.71 0.57 21.53
N TRP A 206 8.26 0.27 20.30
CA TRP A 206 8.81 0.84 19.07
C TRP A 206 8.72 2.38 19.07
N SER A 207 7.59 2.95 19.49
CA SER A 207 7.39 4.41 19.52
C SER A 207 8.35 5.08 20.52
N LYS A 208 8.50 4.50 21.71
CA LYS A 208 9.50 4.91 22.71
C LYS A 208 10.93 4.82 22.15
N ALA A 209 11.24 3.80 21.34
CA ALA A 209 12.55 3.63 20.72
C ALA A 209 12.84 4.69 19.65
N VAL A 210 11.88 5.01 18.78
CA VAL A 210 12.00 6.11 17.80
C VAL A 210 12.11 7.47 18.49
N ALA A 211 11.38 7.70 19.58
CA ALA A 211 11.51 8.92 20.39
C ALA A 211 12.88 9.04 21.10
N ARG A 212 13.57 7.93 21.38
CA ARG A 212 14.98 7.95 21.83
C ARG A 212 15.92 8.27 20.66
N LEU A 213 15.74 7.61 19.52
CA LEU A 213 16.55 7.84 18.30
C LEU A 213 16.50 9.31 17.86
N LYS A 214 15.30 9.90 17.73
CA LYS A 214 15.09 11.29 17.32
C LYS A 214 15.73 12.30 18.26
N ARG A 215 15.84 12.00 19.56
CA ARG A 215 16.56 12.84 20.54
C ARG A 215 18.08 12.79 20.41
N ARG A 216 18.64 11.68 19.91
CA ARG A 216 20.09 11.57 19.66
C ARG A 216 20.51 12.17 18.32
N HIS A 217 19.66 12.05 17.30
CA HIS A 217 19.91 12.52 15.94
C HIS A 217 18.85 13.52 15.49
N PRO A 218 18.81 14.75 16.06
CA PRO A 218 17.79 15.76 15.77
C PRO A 218 17.97 16.48 14.42
N LEU A 219 18.79 15.95 13.50
CA LEU A 219 19.16 16.64 12.26
C LEU A 219 17.94 16.83 11.34
N ASP A 220 17.70 18.09 10.97
CA ASP A 220 16.55 18.56 10.17
C ASP A 220 16.40 17.79 8.84
N VAL A 221 17.54 17.36 8.28
CA VAL A 221 17.69 16.59 7.03
C VAL A 221 16.85 15.30 6.97
N GLN A 222 16.46 14.72 8.11
CA GLN A 222 15.67 13.48 8.17
C GLN A 222 14.23 13.66 8.69
N MET A 223 13.76 14.89 8.87
CA MET A 223 12.45 15.17 9.47
C MET A 223 11.28 14.53 8.71
N ASP A 224 11.31 14.50 7.38
CA ASP A 224 10.24 13.87 6.58
C ASP A 224 10.28 12.34 6.62
N ALA A 225 11.45 11.73 6.79
CA ALA A 225 11.57 10.30 7.02
C ALA A 225 10.92 9.90 8.36
N TYR A 226 11.15 10.69 9.42
CA TYR A 226 10.48 10.50 10.71
C TYR A 226 8.96 10.71 10.63
N LYS A 227 8.48 11.76 9.93
CA LYS A 227 7.04 11.99 9.71
C LYS A 227 6.38 10.81 8.99
N LEU A 228 6.97 10.35 7.89
CA LEU A 228 6.44 9.23 7.09
C LEU A 228 6.43 7.91 7.90
N LEU A 229 7.44 7.72 8.76
CA LEU A 229 7.52 6.59 9.68
C LEU A 229 6.45 6.66 10.78
N GLU A 230 6.22 7.84 11.36
CA GLU A 230 5.14 8.12 12.33
C GLU A 230 3.76 7.82 11.73
N ALA A 231 3.48 8.27 10.51
CA ALA A 231 2.21 8.01 9.84
C ALA A 231 1.99 6.51 9.51
N ARG A 232 3.02 5.79 9.07
CA ARG A 232 2.97 4.32 8.88
C ARG A 232 2.68 3.60 10.20
N TRP A 233 3.31 4.02 11.29
CA TRP A 233 3.06 3.48 12.63
C TRP A 233 1.62 3.72 13.10
N LEU A 234 1.10 4.94 12.93
CA LEU A 234 -0.30 5.27 13.26
C LEU A 234 -1.28 4.37 12.49
N VAL A 235 -1.11 4.23 11.17
CA VAL A 235 -1.96 3.34 10.35
C VAL A 235 -1.94 1.90 10.87
N CYS A 236 -0.75 1.33 11.11
CA CYS A 236 -0.64 -0.05 11.57
C CYS A 236 -1.21 -0.24 12.98
N LYS A 237 -1.02 0.73 13.88
CA LYS A 237 -1.56 0.73 15.25
C LYS A 237 -3.08 0.85 15.30
N ILE A 238 -3.68 1.75 14.51
CA ILE A 238 -5.15 1.87 14.38
C ILE A 238 -5.71 0.54 13.85
N TRP A 239 -5.10 0.00 12.80
CA TRP A 239 -5.56 -1.22 12.15
C TRP A 239 -5.44 -2.46 13.05
N ALA A 240 -4.33 -2.60 13.78
CA ALA A 240 -4.12 -3.68 14.75
C ALA A 240 -5.19 -3.68 15.85
N ARG A 241 -5.58 -2.51 16.36
CA ARG A 241 -6.67 -2.38 17.34
C ARG A 241 -8.05 -2.64 16.73
N GLY A 242 -8.27 -2.22 15.48
CA GLY A 242 -9.52 -2.45 14.74
C GLY A 242 -9.86 -3.93 14.54
N ASN A 243 -8.88 -4.83 14.59
CA ASN A 243 -9.08 -6.28 14.49
C ASN A 243 -9.87 -6.89 15.66
N THR A 244 -9.79 -6.30 16.86
CA THR A 244 -10.45 -6.81 18.08
C THR A 244 -11.45 -5.84 18.70
N SER A 245 -11.38 -4.55 18.36
CA SER A 245 -12.37 -3.56 18.79
C SER A 245 -12.75 -2.65 17.62
N PRO A 246 -13.98 -2.77 17.08
CA PRO A 246 -14.50 -1.82 16.08
C PRO A 246 -14.45 -0.37 16.56
N ASP A 247 -14.55 -0.17 17.88
CA ASP A 247 -14.48 1.14 18.53
C ASP A 247 -13.10 1.78 18.47
N ALA A 248 -12.04 1.01 18.23
CA ALA A 248 -10.70 1.58 18.02
C ALA A 248 -10.61 2.46 16.76
N LEU A 249 -11.49 2.25 15.76
CA LEU A 249 -11.59 3.14 14.60
C LEU A 249 -12.32 4.46 14.88
N LYS A 250 -12.90 4.63 16.08
CA LYS A 250 -13.57 5.87 16.49
C LYS A 250 -12.58 6.94 17.00
N SER A 251 -11.30 6.59 17.20
CA SER A 251 -10.30 7.55 17.72
C SER A 251 -9.87 8.54 16.63
N GLU A 252 -10.50 9.72 16.61
CA GLU A 252 -10.20 10.79 15.67
C GLU A 252 -8.73 11.25 15.76
N LYS A 253 -8.14 11.22 16.96
CA LYS A 253 -6.81 11.80 17.24
C LYS A 253 -5.71 11.23 16.34
N GLU A 254 -5.63 9.91 16.20
CA GLU A 254 -4.63 9.26 15.35
C GLU A 254 -4.88 9.54 13.85
N PHE A 255 -6.15 9.57 13.40
CA PHE A 255 -6.48 9.96 12.02
C PHE A 255 -6.11 11.41 11.71
N ARG A 256 -6.46 12.34 12.60
CA ARG A 256 -6.11 13.77 12.49
C ARG A 256 -4.60 13.95 12.39
N ARG A 257 -3.83 13.20 13.18
CA ARG A 257 -2.37 13.21 13.13
C ARG A 257 -1.79 12.67 11.81
N ILE A 258 -2.38 11.65 11.21
CA ILE A 258 -1.98 11.18 9.86
C ILE A 258 -2.22 12.29 8.82
N VAL A 259 -3.37 12.97 8.89
CA VAL A 259 -3.69 14.09 7.97
C VAL A 259 -2.77 15.28 8.17
N GLU A 260 -2.45 15.67 9.41
CA GLU A 260 -1.44 16.70 9.70
C GLU A 260 -0.08 16.37 9.07
N ILE A 261 0.38 15.12 9.23
CA ILE A 261 1.62 14.65 8.61
C ILE A 261 1.52 14.76 7.08
N ALA A 262 0.38 14.37 6.50
CA ALA A 262 0.15 14.47 5.08
C ALA A 262 0.21 15.91 4.56
N CYS A 263 -0.46 16.86 5.22
CA CYS A 263 -0.36 18.30 4.92
C CYS A 263 1.09 18.80 4.98
N ASN A 264 1.83 18.42 6.03
CA ASN A 264 3.20 18.88 6.26
C ASN A 264 4.20 18.34 5.22
N VAL A 265 4.01 17.11 4.71
CA VAL A 265 4.81 16.53 3.63
C VAL A 265 4.38 17.11 2.27
N ALA A 266 3.08 17.37 2.08
CA ALA A 266 2.53 17.96 0.86
C ALA A 266 2.91 19.45 0.65
N GLY A 267 3.19 20.18 1.73
CA GLY A 267 3.44 21.63 1.75
C GLY A 267 4.90 22.07 1.96
N GLY A 268 5.87 21.17 1.86
CA GLY A 268 7.30 21.49 2.02
C GLY A 268 7.83 22.53 1.04
N ARG A 269 8.82 23.35 1.47
CA ARG A 269 9.41 24.43 0.65
C ARG A 269 10.28 23.89 -0.50
N ASP A 270 11.10 22.88 -0.20
CA ASP A 270 11.73 22.07 -1.23
C ASP A 270 10.70 21.06 -1.74
N LYS A 271 10.03 21.42 -2.84
CA LYS A 271 9.08 20.53 -3.50
C LYS A 271 9.83 19.38 -4.19
N PRO A 272 9.74 18.12 -3.74
CA PRO A 272 9.80 17.05 -4.71
C PRO A 272 8.58 17.22 -5.64
N GLU A 273 8.75 17.03 -6.95
CA GLU A 273 7.62 17.05 -7.91
C GLU A 273 6.58 15.96 -7.63
N LYS A 274 6.86 15.02 -6.72
CA LYS A 274 6.09 13.81 -6.44
C LYS A 274 6.14 13.43 -4.96
N SER A 275 5.06 12.87 -4.45
CA SER A 275 4.94 12.32 -3.11
C SER A 275 5.84 11.10 -2.90
N PRO A 276 6.33 10.86 -1.67
CA PRO A 276 7.02 9.62 -1.33
C PRO A 276 6.13 8.40 -1.58
N PHE A 277 6.56 7.46 -2.42
CA PHE A 277 5.82 6.22 -2.68
C PHE A 277 5.50 5.47 -1.37
N GLY A 278 4.25 5.03 -1.23
CA GLY A 278 3.65 4.58 0.03
C GLY A 278 2.79 5.61 0.75
N PHE A 279 2.98 6.91 0.51
CA PHE A 279 2.13 7.97 1.06
C PHE A 279 0.64 7.85 0.67
N PRO A 280 0.27 7.46 -0.57
CA PRO A 280 -1.15 7.39 -0.94
C PRO A 280 -1.88 6.21 -0.29
N ALA A 281 -1.17 5.16 0.13
CA ALA A 281 -1.73 4.10 0.96
C ALA A 281 -2.14 4.61 2.35
N LEU A 282 -1.38 5.56 2.91
CA LEU A 282 -1.69 6.18 4.21
C LEU A 282 -2.93 7.06 4.10
N LEU A 283 -3.04 7.86 3.02
CA LEU A 283 -4.24 8.65 2.74
C LEU A 283 -5.46 7.77 2.48
N TYR A 284 -5.32 6.71 1.66
CA TYR A 284 -6.39 5.76 1.40
C TYR A 284 -6.90 5.10 2.69
N PHE A 285 -6.02 4.75 3.63
CA PHE A 285 -6.43 4.27 4.95
C PHE A 285 -7.28 5.29 5.72
N VAL A 286 -6.92 6.58 5.71
CA VAL A 286 -7.75 7.64 6.33
C VAL A 286 -9.12 7.72 5.65
N LEU A 287 -9.14 7.71 4.31
CA LEU A 287 -10.35 7.83 3.50
C LEU A 287 -11.35 6.69 3.75
N MET A 288 -10.87 5.45 3.88
CA MET A 288 -11.72 4.28 4.07
C MET A 288 -12.10 4.01 5.54
N HIS A 289 -11.34 4.50 6.53
CA HIS A 289 -11.51 4.08 7.93
C HIS A 289 -11.77 5.19 8.96
N SER A 290 -11.42 6.45 8.68
CA SER A 290 -11.82 7.56 9.56
C SER A 290 -13.35 7.65 9.62
N ARG A 291 -13.94 8.15 10.71
CA ARG A 291 -15.39 8.45 10.79
C ARG A 291 -15.71 9.95 10.76
N THR A 292 -14.69 10.80 10.69
CA THR A 292 -14.83 12.26 10.68
C THR A 292 -14.80 12.77 9.24
N LEU A 293 -15.93 13.32 8.76
CA LEU A 293 -16.09 13.83 7.39
C LEU A 293 -15.02 14.88 7.03
N GLU A 294 -14.76 15.84 7.93
CA GLU A 294 -13.74 16.89 7.77
C GLU A 294 -12.36 16.28 7.39
N LEU A 295 -11.91 15.28 8.16
CA LEU A 295 -10.62 14.63 7.92
C LEU A 295 -10.60 13.85 6.60
N ARG A 296 -11.70 13.18 6.24
CA ARG A 296 -11.82 12.49 4.95
C ARG A 296 -11.77 13.47 3.78
N LEU A 297 -12.45 14.61 3.85
CA LEU A 297 -12.44 15.64 2.80
C LEU A 297 -11.05 16.27 2.62
N VAL A 298 -10.36 16.59 3.71
CA VAL A 298 -8.98 17.09 3.66
C VAL A 298 -8.05 16.04 3.04
N ALA A 299 -8.13 14.77 3.47
CA ALA A 299 -7.36 13.68 2.89
C ALA A 299 -7.66 13.47 1.39
N LEU A 300 -8.93 13.62 0.98
CA LEU A 300 -9.37 13.45 -0.41
C LEU A 300 -8.81 14.55 -1.30
N ASN A 301 -8.78 15.80 -0.81
CA ASN A 301 -8.18 16.91 -1.55
C ASN A 301 -6.66 16.75 -1.69
N ILE A 302 -5.95 16.35 -0.63
CA ILE A 302 -4.50 16.05 -0.73
C ILE A 302 -4.26 14.92 -1.73
N PHE A 303 -5.13 13.89 -1.76
CA PHE A 303 -5.04 12.81 -2.74
C PHE A 303 -5.29 13.31 -4.17
N LYS A 304 -6.29 14.19 -4.38
CA LYS A 304 -6.58 14.82 -5.68
C LYS A 304 -5.39 15.63 -6.20
N GLU A 305 -4.80 16.47 -5.34
CA GLU A 305 -3.72 17.38 -5.72
C GLU A 305 -2.38 16.67 -5.94
N LYS A 306 -2.05 15.68 -5.12
CA LYS A 306 -0.75 14.99 -5.16
C LYS A 306 -0.85 13.68 -5.93
N CYS A 307 -1.60 12.72 -5.40
CA CYS A 307 -1.59 11.32 -5.81
C CYS A 307 -2.19 11.06 -7.21
N LEU A 308 -3.20 11.84 -7.64
CA LEU A 308 -3.76 11.73 -9.01
C LEU A 308 -2.83 12.31 -10.08
N SER A 309 -1.94 13.23 -9.73
CA SER A 309 -0.96 13.78 -10.68
C SER A 309 0.23 12.83 -10.91
N GLU A 310 0.42 11.88 -9.99
CA GLU A 310 1.66 11.13 -9.84
C GLU A 310 1.70 9.80 -10.59
N SER A 311 2.92 9.46 -11.00
CA SER A 311 3.24 8.29 -11.82
C SER A 311 3.39 7.04 -10.95
N MET A 312 2.28 6.54 -10.42
CA MET A 312 2.23 5.44 -9.45
C MET A 312 2.25 4.06 -10.14
N LEU A 313 2.50 2.98 -9.39
CA LEU A 313 2.34 1.61 -9.92
C LEU A 313 0.88 1.17 -9.97
N TRP A 314 0.01 1.80 -9.20
CA TRP A 314 -1.40 1.44 -9.01
C TRP A 314 -2.33 2.49 -9.64
N ASP A 315 -3.59 2.12 -9.87
CA ASP A 315 -4.59 3.02 -10.43
C ASP A 315 -5.08 4.04 -9.38
N SER A 316 -4.39 5.18 -9.29
CA SER A 316 -4.76 6.29 -8.40
C SER A 316 -6.17 6.83 -8.68
N GLU A 317 -6.65 6.76 -9.93
CA GLU A 317 -7.99 7.24 -10.29
C GLU A 317 -9.05 6.29 -9.72
N MET A 318 -8.91 4.98 -9.92
CA MET A 318 -9.77 3.96 -9.30
C MET A 318 -9.79 4.10 -7.77
N ILE A 319 -8.62 4.31 -7.15
CA ILE A 319 -8.51 4.51 -5.69
C ILE A 319 -9.27 5.77 -5.24
N TYR A 320 -9.09 6.89 -5.95
CA TYR A 320 -9.76 8.16 -5.65
C TYR A 320 -11.29 8.06 -5.82
N GLN A 321 -11.76 7.48 -6.92
CA GLN A 321 -13.20 7.32 -7.18
C GLN A 321 -13.86 6.37 -6.17
N SER A 322 -13.16 5.29 -5.79
CA SER A 322 -13.62 4.34 -4.76
C SER A 322 -13.72 5.02 -3.38
N ALA A 323 -12.71 5.81 -3.00
CA ALA A 323 -12.70 6.58 -1.76
C ALA A 323 -13.77 7.69 -1.74
N LYS A 324 -13.93 8.42 -2.84
CA LYS A 324 -14.98 9.44 -3.03
C LYS A 324 -16.36 8.81 -2.81
N LYS A 325 -16.67 7.72 -3.51
CA LYS A 325 -17.95 7.01 -3.38
C LYS A 325 -18.20 6.51 -1.96
N ALA A 326 -17.18 5.94 -1.29
CA ALA A 326 -17.30 5.50 0.10
C ALA A 326 -17.58 6.67 1.08
N ILE A 327 -17.09 7.88 0.80
CA ILE A 327 -17.41 9.10 1.56
C ILE A 327 -18.86 9.54 1.31
N GLU A 328 -19.29 9.53 0.06
CA GLU A 328 -20.67 9.88 -0.34
C GLU A 328 -21.68 8.95 0.35
N GLU A 329 -21.41 7.64 0.37
CA GLU A 329 -22.23 6.61 1.01
C GLU A 329 -22.20 6.69 2.56
N ASP A 330 -21.01 6.71 3.21
CA ASP A 330 -20.91 6.73 4.69
C ASP A 330 -21.51 8.00 5.32
N HIS A 331 -21.53 9.12 4.59
CA HIS A 331 -21.99 10.42 5.09
C HIS A 331 -23.32 10.90 4.48
N ASN A 332 -23.89 10.16 3.53
CA ASN A 332 -25.11 10.52 2.79
C ASN A 332 -25.02 11.93 2.16
N ILE A 333 -23.94 12.16 1.41
CA ILE A 333 -23.67 13.42 0.69
C ILE A 333 -23.37 13.13 -0.78
N ALA A 334 -23.56 14.13 -1.65
CA ALA A 334 -23.03 14.11 -3.01
C ALA A 334 -21.86 15.11 -3.09
N LEU A 335 -20.67 14.65 -3.47
CA LEU A 335 -19.50 15.51 -3.67
C LEU A 335 -19.54 16.20 -5.04
N ASP A 336 -20.34 15.67 -5.97
CA ASP A 336 -20.58 16.23 -7.31
C ASP A 336 -21.53 17.43 -7.28
N ARG A 337 -20.98 18.55 -6.81
CA ARG A 337 -21.24 19.90 -7.37
C ARG A 337 -20.22 20.93 -6.90
N GLU A 338 -19.53 20.74 -5.77
CA GLU A 338 -18.69 21.79 -5.18
C GLU A 338 -17.19 21.68 -5.53
N LEU A 339 -16.71 20.51 -5.96
CA LEU A 339 -15.32 20.31 -6.40
C LEU A 339 -15.05 20.65 -7.88
N ASP A 340 -16.10 20.71 -8.70
CA ASP A 340 -16.01 21.07 -10.13
C ASP A 340 -16.42 22.53 -10.42
N ARG A 341 -17.24 23.16 -9.55
CA ARG A 341 -17.67 24.57 -9.65
C ARG A 341 -16.55 25.62 -9.61
N ARG A 342 -15.29 25.22 -9.36
CA ARG A 342 -14.12 26.12 -9.49
C ARG A 342 -13.44 26.04 -10.86
N MET A 343 -13.90 25.18 -11.77
CA MET A 343 -13.35 25.08 -13.13
C MET A 343 -14.19 25.82 -14.19
N ASP A 344 -15.50 25.92 -14.01
CA ASP A 344 -16.38 26.73 -14.87
C ASP A 344 -17.15 27.78 -14.04
N GLY A 345 -17.04 29.04 -14.43
CA GLY A 345 -17.56 30.17 -13.63
C GLY A 345 -19.07 30.38 -13.78
N GLY A 346 -19.80 30.39 -12.66
CA GLY A 346 -21.17 30.92 -12.61
C GLY A 346 -22.01 30.48 -11.42
N GLY A 347 -22.36 31.43 -10.54
CA GLY A 347 -23.64 31.55 -9.79
C GLY A 347 -24.16 30.38 -8.92
N PRO A 348 -24.45 30.58 -7.62
CA PRO A 348 -25.09 29.57 -6.80
C PRO A 348 -26.60 29.48 -7.04
N VAL A 349 -27.16 28.26 -7.00
CA VAL A 349 -28.56 28.00 -6.69
C VAL A 349 -28.63 26.82 -5.70
N LEU A 350 -29.36 27.03 -4.61
CA LEU A 350 -29.70 26.05 -3.57
C LEU A 350 -31.12 25.52 -3.82
N ASP A 351 -31.42 24.28 -3.39
CA ASP A 351 -32.77 23.98 -2.88
C ASP A 351 -32.81 22.76 -1.94
N GLU A 352 -33.95 22.56 -1.25
CA GLU A 352 -34.13 21.79 -0.01
C GLU A 352 -35.41 20.87 0.02
N LYS A 353 -35.64 19.93 0.97
CA LYS A 353 -34.86 19.54 2.17
C LYS A 353 -34.73 18.01 2.46
N PRO A 354 -35.71 17.26 3.04
CA PRO A 354 -35.31 16.37 4.15
C PRO A 354 -35.85 14.92 4.21
N GLY A 355 -35.13 14.07 4.94
CA GLY A 355 -35.52 12.73 5.39
C GLY A 355 -34.55 11.64 4.89
N GLN A 356 -34.15 10.61 5.66
CA GLN A 356 -34.71 10.09 6.91
C GLN A 356 -33.63 9.34 7.75
N ILE A 357 -33.94 9.13 9.02
CA ILE A 357 -33.13 8.69 10.18
C ILE A 357 -32.21 7.45 9.97
N TYR A 358 -31.06 7.46 10.66
CA TYR A 358 -29.98 6.44 10.76
C TYR A 358 -30.38 4.95 10.92
N ALA A 359 -29.49 4.08 10.42
CA ALA A 359 -29.23 2.74 10.96
C ALA A 359 -27.72 2.58 11.30
N PRO A 360 -27.33 1.80 12.32
CA PRO A 360 -25.95 1.80 12.83
C PRO A 360 -25.00 0.83 12.11
N THR A 361 -23.78 1.33 11.85
CA THR A 361 -22.51 0.60 11.69
C THR A 361 -22.57 -0.89 11.33
N GLN A 362 -22.47 -1.21 10.04
CA GLN A 362 -21.98 -2.52 9.63
C GLN A 362 -20.47 -2.64 9.93
N SER A 363 -20.04 -3.81 10.43
CA SER A 363 -18.67 -4.02 10.89
C SER A 363 -17.63 -3.98 9.76
N LEU A 364 -16.34 -3.90 10.13
CA LEU A 364 -15.19 -4.02 9.21
C LEU A 364 -15.28 -5.24 8.26
N CYS A 365 -15.91 -6.33 8.69
CA CYS A 365 -16.11 -7.51 7.85
C CYS A 365 -17.08 -7.27 6.69
N SER A 366 -18.07 -6.37 6.86
CA SER A 366 -19.07 -6.07 5.83
C SER A 366 -18.47 -5.32 4.65
N TRP A 367 -17.59 -4.34 4.90
CA TRP A 367 -16.90 -3.62 3.82
C TRP A 367 -15.97 -4.53 3.00
N VAL A 368 -15.31 -5.50 3.63
CA VAL A 368 -14.52 -6.51 2.90
C VAL A 368 -15.44 -7.38 2.03
N LEU A 369 -16.62 -7.79 2.54
CA LEU A 369 -17.60 -8.54 1.77
C LEU A 369 -18.18 -7.73 0.61
N VAL A 370 -18.59 -6.47 0.83
CA VAL A 370 -19.12 -5.57 -0.22
C VAL A 370 -18.10 -5.33 -1.34
N VAL A 371 -16.82 -5.12 -1.00
CA VAL A 371 -15.76 -4.98 -2.01
C VAL A 371 -15.44 -6.32 -2.70
N MET A 372 -15.52 -7.45 -1.98
CA MET A 372 -15.39 -8.78 -2.59
C MET A 372 -16.54 -9.12 -3.54
N ASP A 373 -17.79 -8.78 -3.20
CA ASP A 373 -18.98 -8.99 -4.03
C ASP A 373 -18.94 -8.09 -5.26
N ALA A 374 -18.59 -6.80 -5.12
CA ALA A 374 -18.33 -5.92 -6.26
C ALA A 374 -17.22 -6.44 -7.18
N CYS A 375 -16.18 -7.07 -6.62
CA CYS A 375 -15.11 -7.74 -7.37
C CYS A 375 -15.47 -9.15 -7.88
N ALA A 376 -16.60 -9.72 -7.47
CA ALA A 376 -17.12 -11.00 -7.93
C ALA A 376 -18.12 -10.80 -9.08
N ASP A 377 -18.98 -9.78 -9.01
CA ASP A 377 -19.87 -9.38 -10.11
C ASP A 377 -19.09 -8.97 -11.36
N MET A 378 -17.92 -8.32 -11.21
CA MET A 378 -17.01 -8.05 -12.32
C MET A 378 -16.35 -9.30 -12.94
N ARG A 379 -16.54 -10.50 -12.38
CA ARG A 379 -16.04 -11.78 -12.92
C ARG A 379 -17.11 -12.65 -13.57
N GLN A 380 -18.39 -12.25 -13.52
CA GLN A 380 -19.45 -12.92 -14.27
C GLN A 380 -19.31 -12.55 -15.76
N PRO A 381 -19.00 -13.50 -16.67
CA PRO A 381 -19.06 -13.20 -18.09
C PRO A 381 -20.52 -12.89 -18.45
N LYS A 382 -20.78 -11.69 -18.99
CA LYS A 382 -22.10 -11.33 -19.52
C LYS A 382 -22.55 -12.40 -20.50
N LYS A 383 -23.56 -13.20 -20.13
CA LYS A 383 -24.23 -14.10 -21.06
C LYS A 383 -24.89 -13.24 -22.13
N ILE A 384 -24.32 -13.27 -23.33
CA ILE A 384 -24.98 -12.76 -24.52
C ILE A 384 -26.12 -13.74 -24.82
N THR A 385 -27.35 -13.34 -24.50
CA THR A 385 -28.55 -13.99 -25.00
C THR A 385 -28.77 -13.53 -26.44
N ASN A 386 -28.72 -14.46 -27.38
CA ASN A 386 -29.31 -14.29 -28.71
C ASN A 386 -30.84 -14.28 -28.63
#